data_AF-A0A9P7GJF7-F1
#
_entry.id   AF-A0A9P7GJF7-F1
#
_cell.length_a   1.000
_cell.length_b   1.000
_cell.length_c   1.000
_cell.angle_alpha   90.00
_cell.angle_beta   90.00
_cell.angle_gamma   90.00
#
_symmetry.space_group_name_H-M   'P 1'
#
loop_
_entity.id
_entity.type
_entity.pdbx_description
1 polymer ?
#
loop_
_entity_poly.entity_id
_entity_poly.type
_entity_poly.pdbx_seq_one_letter_code
_entity_poly.pdbx_strand_id
1 'polypeptide(L)'
;MTTIIEVDGINVQPLTVDSIQIFAGQRFSFVLNADQPIGNYWVRAKPNIGTTDFTGGINSAILRYIRAAKVDPKTSQTLNNKPMLETNLRPLTNAAAPGRPVAGGADVSINLAVSFDFPTFSFRINGAKFVPPNVPVLLQIISGAQTAQNLLPAGSVYTLPPNKVIELTIPGETIGGPHAFSVIRSAGSTTYNYVNPVSAEAFVIFLCKSIDELSKRYNAM
;
A
#
# COMPACT_ATOMS: atom_id res chain seq x y z
N MET A 1 18.33 -7.27 -13.62
CA MET A 1 16.91 -7.34 -13.21
C MET A 1 16.84 -7.66 -11.73
N THR A 2 15.73 -7.33 -11.09
CA THR A 2 15.54 -7.49 -9.64
C THR A 2 14.34 -8.39 -9.39
N THR A 3 14.39 -9.26 -8.38
CA THR A 3 13.29 -10.20 -8.08
C THR A 3 12.70 -9.92 -6.71
N ILE A 4 11.45 -9.46 -6.67
CA ILE A 4 10.70 -9.22 -5.43
C ILE A 4 10.36 -10.56 -4.79
N ILE A 5 10.53 -10.66 -3.46
CA ILE A 5 10.24 -11.87 -2.68
C ILE A 5 9.38 -11.58 -1.43
N GLU A 6 9.24 -10.33 -1.01
CA GLU A 6 8.38 -9.93 0.09
C GLU A 6 7.83 -8.51 -0.13
N VAL A 7 6.62 -8.29 0.40
CA VAL A 7 5.89 -7.02 0.37
C VAL A 7 5.26 -6.78 1.74
N ASP A 8 5.63 -5.69 2.40
CA ASP A 8 5.07 -5.26 3.70
C ASP A 8 5.00 -6.33 4.79
N GLY A 9 6.08 -7.09 4.96
CA GLY A 9 6.23 -8.20 5.90
C GLY A 9 5.71 -9.54 5.38
N ILE A 10 5.10 -9.58 4.19
CA ILE A 10 4.46 -10.79 3.64
C ILE A 10 5.29 -11.38 2.50
N ASN A 11 5.67 -12.65 2.66
CA ASN A 11 6.36 -13.40 1.60
C ASN A 11 5.46 -13.56 0.37
N VAL A 12 6.03 -13.27 -0.81
CA VAL A 12 5.35 -13.41 -2.10
C VAL A 12 6.07 -14.43 -2.98
N GLN A 13 5.36 -14.95 -3.98
CA GLN A 13 6.00 -15.67 -5.07
C GLN A 13 7.02 -14.76 -5.77
N PRO A 14 8.22 -15.25 -6.12
CA PRO A 14 9.24 -14.44 -6.75
C PRO A 14 8.74 -13.72 -8.02
N LEU A 15 8.80 -12.39 -8.04
CA LEU A 15 8.38 -11.57 -9.17
C LEU A 15 9.55 -10.74 -9.70
N THR A 16 10.10 -11.14 -10.85
CA THR A 16 11.18 -10.39 -11.51
C THR A 16 10.65 -9.16 -12.23
N VAL A 17 11.21 -7.99 -11.91
CA VAL A 17 10.87 -6.66 -12.44
C VAL A 17 12.15 -5.86 -12.74
N ASP A 18 12.01 -4.74 -13.43
CA ASP A 18 13.12 -3.78 -13.66
C ASP A 18 12.94 -2.44 -12.95
N SER A 19 11.75 -2.19 -12.40
CA SER A 19 11.44 -0.99 -11.64
C SER A 19 10.34 -1.28 -10.63
N ILE A 20 10.41 -0.61 -9.48
CA ILE A 20 9.45 -0.73 -8.39
C ILE A 20 8.94 0.68 -8.10
N GLN A 21 7.63 0.88 -8.27
CA GLN A 21 6.98 2.05 -7.69
C GLN A 21 6.65 1.73 -6.24
N ILE A 22 7.20 2.53 -5.33
CA ILE A 22 7.04 2.35 -3.88
C ILE A 22 6.38 3.60 -3.29
N PHE A 23 5.40 3.40 -2.42
CA PHE A 23 4.71 4.47 -1.72
C PHE A 23 5.17 4.65 -0.29
N ALA A 24 4.76 5.77 0.32
CA ALA A 24 5.06 6.06 1.72
C ALA A 24 4.55 4.93 2.63
N GLY A 25 5.45 4.38 3.44
CA GLY A 25 5.16 3.29 4.39
C GLY A 25 5.22 1.88 3.80
N GLN A 26 5.38 1.73 2.48
CA GLN A 26 5.57 0.42 1.86
C GLN A 26 7.00 -0.08 1.98
N ARG A 27 7.16 -1.40 1.98
CA ARG A 27 8.43 -2.13 2.04
C ARG A 27 8.42 -3.25 1.02
N PHE A 28 9.59 -3.46 0.41
CA PHE A 28 9.84 -4.58 -0.51
C PHE A 28 11.20 -5.17 -0.19
N SER A 29 11.26 -6.49 -0.01
CA SER A 29 12.52 -7.22 -0.14
C SER A 29 12.64 -7.75 -1.55
N PHE A 30 13.82 -7.54 -2.12
CA PHE A 30 14.14 -8.04 -3.45
C PHE A 30 15.56 -8.59 -3.51
N VAL A 31 15.75 -9.56 -4.38
CA VAL A 31 17.06 -10.12 -4.73
C VAL A 31 17.60 -9.36 -5.94
N LEU A 32 18.76 -8.76 -5.77
CA LEU A 32 19.56 -8.19 -6.85
C LEU A 32 20.73 -9.13 -7.12
N ASN A 33 20.82 -9.67 -8.34
CA ASN A 33 21.98 -10.46 -8.73
C ASN A 33 23.13 -9.52 -9.11
N ALA A 34 24.28 -9.65 -8.43
CA ALA A 34 25.46 -8.84 -8.70
C ALA A 34 26.35 -9.50 -9.78
N ASP A 35 25.78 -9.71 -10.97
CA ASP A 35 26.37 -10.44 -12.10
C ASP A 35 26.83 -9.55 -13.26
N GLN A 36 26.78 -8.23 -13.07
CA GLN A 36 27.19 -7.25 -14.08
C GLN A 36 28.71 -6.98 -14.00
N PRO A 37 29.33 -6.45 -15.08
CA PRO A 37 30.74 -6.09 -15.05
C PRO A 37 31.12 -5.20 -13.85
N ILE A 38 32.33 -5.36 -13.32
CA ILE A 38 32.81 -4.55 -12.18
C ILE A 38 32.73 -3.06 -12.55
N GLY A 39 31.93 -2.31 -11.81
CA GLY A 39 31.67 -0.90 -12.09
C GLY A 39 30.85 -0.21 -11.01
N ASN A 40 30.51 1.05 -11.28
CA ASN A 40 29.57 1.85 -10.51
C ASN A 40 28.27 1.98 -11.32
N TYR A 41 27.13 1.76 -10.67
CA TYR A 41 25.80 1.81 -11.27
C TYR A 41 24.91 2.77 -10.49
N TRP A 42 24.10 3.56 -11.17
CA TRP A 42 23.11 4.43 -10.51
C TRP A 42 21.95 3.60 -9.94
N VAL A 43 21.67 3.77 -8.65
CA VAL A 43 20.40 3.43 -8.02
C VAL A 43 19.52 4.68 -8.08
N ARG A 44 18.30 4.57 -8.60
CA ARG A 44 17.44 5.74 -8.91
C ARG A 44 16.13 5.69 -8.14
N ALA A 45 15.73 6.81 -7.56
CA ALA A 45 14.47 6.99 -6.84
C ALA A 45 13.78 8.28 -7.29
N LYS A 46 13.02 8.21 -8.39
CA LYS A 46 12.31 9.37 -8.96
C LYS A 46 11.04 9.68 -8.16
N PRO A 47 10.89 10.87 -7.56
CA PRO A 47 9.66 11.26 -6.89
C PRO A 47 8.56 11.59 -7.91
N ASN A 48 7.30 11.56 -7.47
CA ASN A 48 6.14 11.95 -8.27
C ASN A 48 5.82 13.46 -8.22
N ILE A 49 6.35 14.18 -7.23
CA ILE A 49 6.16 15.62 -7.00
C ILE A 49 7.53 16.26 -6.72
N GLY A 50 7.69 17.55 -7.04
CA GLY A 50 8.93 18.30 -6.82
C GLY A 50 9.91 18.16 -7.99
N THR A 51 11.21 18.09 -7.70
CA THR A 51 12.24 17.89 -8.74
C THR A 51 12.29 16.41 -9.15
N THR A 52 11.79 16.11 -10.35
CA THR A 52 11.54 14.73 -10.82
C THR A 52 12.55 14.23 -11.86
N ASP A 53 13.75 14.82 -11.90
CA ASP A 53 14.86 14.40 -12.76
C ASP A 53 16.03 13.82 -11.96
N PHE A 54 17.16 13.56 -12.64
CA PHE A 54 18.40 13.07 -12.04
C PHE A 54 19.59 14.00 -12.30
N THR A 55 19.31 15.26 -12.67
CA THR A 55 20.33 16.23 -13.06
C THR A 55 21.27 16.50 -11.88
N GLY A 56 22.57 16.42 -12.10
CA GLY A 56 23.56 16.61 -11.03
C GLY A 56 23.57 15.50 -9.97
N GLY A 57 22.98 14.34 -10.24
CA GLY A 57 23.00 13.19 -9.31
C GLY A 57 21.94 13.25 -8.22
N ILE A 58 20.99 14.18 -8.28
CA ILE A 58 19.81 14.15 -7.38
C ILE A 58 19.01 12.87 -7.60
N ASN A 59 18.20 12.49 -6.60
CA ASN A 59 17.32 11.31 -6.67
C ASN A 59 18.08 10.01 -6.98
N SER A 60 19.37 9.95 -6.65
CA SER A 60 20.27 8.87 -7.04
C SER A 60 21.20 8.44 -5.89
N ALA A 61 21.63 7.20 -5.93
CA ALA A 61 22.68 6.61 -5.08
C ALA A 61 23.58 5.70 -5.92
N ILE A 62 24.68 5.19 -5.35
CA ILE A 62 25.68 4.39 -6.08
C ILE A 62 25.66 2.94 -5.59
N LEU A 63 25.35 2.00 -6.50
CA LEU A 63 25.68 0.60 -6.35
C LEU A 63 27.11 0.38 -6.89
N ARG A 64 28.05 0.09 -5.99
CA ARG A 64 29.47 -0.06 -6.32
C ARG A 64 29.93 -1.49 -6.12
N TYR A 65 30.44 -2.10 -7.18
CA TYR A 65 31.13 -3.39 -7.07
C TYR A 65 32.46 -3.22 -6.35
N ILE A 66 32.86 -4.24 -5.59
CA ILE A 66 34.21 -4.28 -5.02
C ILE A 66 35.24 -4.14 -6.16
N ARG A 67 36.30 -3.36 -5.92
CA ARG A 67 37.35 -3.01 -6.90
C ARG A 67 36.96 -1.99 -7.98
N ALA A 68 35.71 -1.52 -8.05
CA ALA A 68 35.38 -0.37 -8.88
C ALA A 68 35.98 0.93 -8.30
N ALA A 69 36.34 1.86 -9.18
CA ALA A 69 36.88 3.16 -8.78
C ALA A 69 35.86 3.98 -7.95
N LYS A 70 36.34 4.82 -7.03
CA LYS A 70 35.51 5.73 -6.21
C LYS A 70 35.09 6.97 -7.01
N VAL A 71 34.30 6.75 -8.06
CA VAL A 71 33.77 7.78 -8.95
C VAL A 71 32.28 7.58 -9.19
N ASP A 72 31.62 8.61 -9.68
CA ASP A 72 30.21 8.53 -10.05
C ASP A 72 29.98 7.57 -11.24
N PRO A 73 28.86 6.83 -11.25
CA PRO A 73 28.46 6.03 -12.39
C PRO A 73 28.30 6.88 -13.66
N LYS A 74 28.71 6.32 -14.80
CA LYS A 74 28.47 6.87 -16.14
C LYS A 74 27.33 6.18 -16.89
N THR A 75 26.61 5.29 -16.20
CA THR A 75 25.53 4.48 -16.78
C THR A 75 24.29 5.33 -17.09
N SER A 76 23.71 5.18 -18.29
CA SER A 76 22.42 5.77 -18.63
C SER A 76 21.26 4.92 -18.08
N GLN A 77 20.10 5.55 -17.88
CA GLN A 77 18.88 4.82 -17.60
C GLN A 77 18.32 4.23 -18.90
N THR A 78 17.95 2.96 -18.88
CA THR A 78 17.19 2.30 -19.96
C THR A 78 15.69 2.38 -19.69
N LEU A 79 14.88 2.11 -20.71
CA LEU A 79 13.42 2.05 -20.56
C LEU A 79 13.03 0.91 -19.60
N ASN A 80 12.04 1.17 -18.74
CA ASN A 80 11.42 0.15 -17.89
C ASN A 80 10.46 -0.69 -18.74
N ASN A 81 10.89 -1.88 -19.15
CA ASN A 81 10.12 -2.82 -19.97
C ASN A 81 9.30 -3.80 -19.12
N LYS A 82 9.61 -3.94 -17.83
CA LYS A 82 8.95 -4.84 -16.89
C LYS A 82 8.72 -4.17 -15.53
N PRO A 83 7.93 -3.08 -15.47
CA PRO A 83 7.61 -2.43 -14.22
C PRO A 83 6.81 -3.36 -13.30
N MET A 84 6.97 -3.18 -12.00
CA MET A 84 6.13 -3.86 -11.02
C MET A 84 4.67 -3.43 -11.16
N LEU A 85 3.78 -4.40 -11.29
CA LEU A 85 2.34 -4.22 -11.19
C LEU A 85 1.85 -4.99 -9.96
N GLU A 86 1.11 -4.32 -9.08
CA GLU A 86 0.61 -4.94 -7.86
C GLU A 86 -0.27 -6.16 -8.17
N THR A 87 -1.05 -6.08 -9.25
CA THR A 87 -1.92 -7.15 -9.74
C THR A 87 -1.17 -8.42 -10.15
N ASN A 88 0.18 -8.39 -10.23
CA ASN A 88 1.02 -9.56 -10.50
C ASN A 88 1.62 -10.17 -9.23
N LEU A 89 1.52 -9.51 -8.07
CA LEU A 89 2.03 -10.03 -6.80
C LEU A 89 1.09 -11.11 -6.25
N ARG A 90 1.68 -12.18 -5.71
CA ARG A 90 0.95 -13.35 -5.19
C ARG A 90 1.54 -13.77 -3.87
N PRO A 91 0.75 -13.99 -2.80
CA PRO A 91 1.28 -14.51 -1.54
C PRO A 91 1.95 -15.86 -1.76
N LEU A 92 3.03 -16.12 -1.01
CA LEU A 92 3.70 -17.41 -1.03
C LEU A 92 2.85 -18.51 -0.36
N THR A 93 2.10 -18.14 0.69
CA THR A 93 1.26 -19.03 1.49
C THR A 93 -0.10 -18.38 1.75
N ASN A 94 -1.12 -19.20 2.09
CA ASN A 94 -2.47 -18.75 2.46
C ASN A 94 -3.08 -17.73 1.48
N ALA A 95 -3.00 -18.03 0.18
CA ALA A 95 -3.24 -17.03 -0.86
C ALA A 95 -4.70 -16.55 -0.95
N ALA A 96 -5.68 -17.37 -0.56
CA ALA A 96 -7.09 -17.03 -0.72
C ALA A 96 -7.54 -15.92 0.23
N ALA A 97 -8.33 -14.97 -0.31
CA ALA A 97 -8.99 -13.97 0.52
C ALA A 97 -10.02 -14.60 1.46
N PRO A 98 -10.22 -14.06 2.67
CA PRO A 98 -11.25 -14.57 3.57
C PRO A 98 -12.67 -14.28 3.03
N GLY A 99 -13.64 -15.08 3.49
CA GLY A 99 -15.04 -14.98 3.05
C GLY A 99 -15.33 -15.70 1.73
N ARG A 100 -16.51 -15.45 1.14
CA ARG A 100 -16.93 -16.09 -0.12
C ARG A 100 -16.31 -15.35 -1.32
N PRO A 101 -15.84 -16.05 -2.38
CA PRO A 101 -15.12 -15.44 -3.51
C PRO A 101 -16.07 -14.73 -4.50
N VAL A 102 -16.81 -13.74 -4.02
CA VAL A 102 -17.83 -12.96 -4.72
C VAL A 102 -17.94 -11.58 -4.06
N ALA A 103 -18.31 -10.55 -4.83
CA ALA A 103 -18.56 -9.20 -4.30
C ALA A 103 -19.61 -9.23 -3.19
N GLY A 104 -19.35 -8.55 -2.07
CA GLY A 104 -20.22 -8.61 -0.88
C GLY A 104 -20.20 -9.97 -0.16
N GLY A 105 -19.24 -10.84 -0.46
CA GLY A 105 -19.06 -12.15 0.19
C GLY A 105 -18.44 -12.12 1.59
N ALA A 106 -18.34 -10.95 2.21
CA ALA A 106 -17.88 -10.75 3.59
C ALA A 106 -19.07 -10.72 4.56
N ASP A 107 -18.83 -10.88 5.87
CA ASP A 107 -19.87 -10.76 6.89
C ASP A 107 -20.30 -9.29 7.08
N VAL A 108 -19.35 -8.36 6.95
CA VAL A 108 -19.58 -6.91 7.06
C VAL A 108 -18.86 -6.22 5.91
N SER A 109 -19.57 -5.36 5.19
CA SER A 109 -18.99 -4.51 4.14
C SER A 109 -19.12 -3.06 4.54
N ILE A 110 -18.01 -2.32 4.52
CA ILE A 110 -17.96 -0.90 4.87
C ILE A 110 -17.37 -0.14 3.69
N ASN A 111 -18.15 0.79 3.14
CA ASN A 111 -17.64 1.77 2.20
C ASN A 111 -17.12 2.98 2.97
N LEU A 112 -15.85 3.34 2.74
CA LEU A 112 -15.20 4.50 3.33
C LEU A 112 -15.16 5.61 2.27
N ALA A 113 -16.24 6.37 2.15
CA ALA A 113 -16.33 7.47 1.20
C ALA A 113 -15.38 8.60 1.62
N VAL A 114 -14.31 8.77 0.86
CA VAL A 114 -13.32 9.81 1.10
C VAL A 114 -13.76 11.09 0.41
N SER A 115 -13.61 12.22 1.10
CA SER A 115 -13.75 13.54 0.49
C SER A 115 -12.76 14.54 1.06
N PHE A 116 -12.47 15.57 0.28
CA PHE A 116 -11.66 16.71 0.72
C PHE A 116 -12.51 17.98 0.78
N ASP A 117 -12.52 18.61 1.95
CA ASP A 117 -13.17 19.89 2.19
C ASP A 117 -12.15 21.01 1.97
N PHE A 118 -12.18 21.61 0.77
CA PHE A 118 -11.25 22.68 0.37
C PHE A 118 -11.32 23.92 1.28
N PRO A 119 -12.52 24.44 1.66
CA PRO A 119 -12.61 25.55 2.60
C PRO A 119 -11.89 25.33 3.94
N THR A 120 -12.01 24.14 4.52
CA THR A 120 -11.38 23.83 5.83
C THR A 120 -10.05 23.10 5.72
N PHE A 121 -9.59 22.88 4.48
CA PHE A 121 -8.41 22.13 4.09
C PHE A 121 -8.28 20.79 4.85
N SER A 122 -9.36 20.01 4.84
CA SER A 122 -9.43 18.78 5.63
C SER A 122 -10.00 17.59 4.89
N PHE A 123 -9.42 16.41 5.15
CA PHE A 123 -9.97 15.14 4.70
C PHE A 123 -11.13 14.69 5.59
N ARG A 124 -12.10 14.03 4.97
CA ARG A 124 -13.26 13.43 5.62
C ARG A 124 -13.43 11.99 5.15
N ILE A 125 -13.91 11.15 6.05
CA ILE A 125 -14.35 9.78 5.74
C ILE A 125 -15.81 9.67 6.18
N ASN A 126 -16.69 9.33 5.24
CA ASN A 126 -18.14 9.29 5.44
C ASN A 126 -18.69 10.58 6.09
N GLY A 127 -18.16 11.73 5.63
CA GLY A 127 -18.57 13.07 6.09
C GLY A 127 -17.93 13.55 7.40
N ALA A 128 -17.27 12.67 8.16
CA ALA A 128 -16.62 12.99 9.42
C ALA A 128 -15.16 13.39 9.22
N LYS A 129 -14.74 14.49 9.87
CA LYS A 129 -13.33 14.89 10.01
C LYS A 129 -12.76 14.26 11.28
N PHE A 130 -11.66 13.52 11.16
CA PHE A 130 -10.96 13.01 12.34
C PHE A 130 -10.32 14.18 13.10
N VAL A 131 -10.67 14.31 14.37
CA VAL A 131 -10.03 15.22 15.32
C VAL A 131 -9.58 14.39 16.51
N PRO A 132 -8.27 14.35 16.83
CA PRO A 132 -7.78 13.57 17.97
C PRO A 132 -8.57 13.91 19.25
N PRO A 133 -9.16 12.91 19.94
CA PRO A 133 -9.90 13.16 21.16
C PRO A 133 -8.94 13.46 22.31
N ASN A 134 -9.36 14.30 23.26
CA ASN A 134 -8.56 14.62 24.46
C ASN A 134 -8.28 13.38 25.33
N VAL A 135 -9.18 12.40 25.29
CA VAL A 135 -9.02 11.10 25.93
C VAL A 135 -8.76 10.06 24.84
N PRO A 136 -7.61 9.35 24.86
CA PRO A 136 -7.32 8.32 23.87
C PRO A 136 -8.43 7.28 23.76
N VAL A 137 -8.73 6.81 22.54
CA VAL A 137 -9.83 5.85 22.28
C VAL A 137 -9.70 4.60 23.15
N LEU A 138 -8.49 4.05 23.28
CA LEU A 138 -8.23 2.90 24.15
C LEU A 138 -8.62 3.17 25.61
N LEU A 139 -8.30 4.37 26.12
CA LEU A 139 -8.65 4.77 27.48
C LEU A 139 -10.17 4.89 27.65
N GLN A 140 -10.90 5.41 26.66
CA GLN A 140 -12.36 5.46 26.69
C GLN A 140 -12.98 4.05 26.78
N ILE A 141 -12.44 3.08 26.02
CA ILE A 141 -12.90 1.69 26.02
C ILE A 141 -12.70 1.04 27.39
N ILE A 142 -11.49 1.10 27.95
CA ILE A 142 -11.21 0.51 29.26
C ILE A 142 -11.93 1.24 30.41
N SER A 143 -12.38 2.48 30.17
CA SER A 143 -13.20 3.26 31.13
C SER A 143 -14.70 2.99 31.00
N GLY A 144 -15.12 2.08 30.10
CA GLY A 144 -16.49 1.58 30.01
C GLY A 144 -17.27 2.01 28.76
N ALA A 145 -16.69 2.76 27.82
CA ALA A 145 -17.36 3.08 26.55
C ALA A 145 -17.28 1.87 25.60
N GLN A 146 -18.43 1.22 25.33
CA GLN A 146 -18.47 -0.04 24.56
C GLN A 146 -19.05 0.10 23.14
N THR A 147 -19.66 1.23 22.78
CA THR A 147 -20.29 1.43 21.47
C THR A 147 -19.66 2.61 20.72
N ALA A 148 -19.67 2.57 19.39
CA ALA A 148 -19.18 3.68 18.57
C ALA A 148 -19.84 5.03 18.90
N GLN A 149 -21.12 5.03 19.27
CA GLN A 149 -21.87 6.23 19.66
C GLN A 149 -21.34 6.86 20.96
N ASN A 150 -20.72 6.03 21.82
CA ASN A 150 -20.16 6.46 23.11
C ASN A 150 -18.66 6.76 23.01
N LEU A 151 -18.04 6.58 21.83
CA LEU A 151 -16.62 6.84 21.60
C LEU A 151 -16.41 8.14 20.83
N LEU A 152 -15.39 8.88 21.23
CA LEU A 152 -14.92 10.08 20.55
C LEU A 152 -13.70 9.79 19.68
N PRO A 153 -13.54 10.46 18.53
CA PRO A 153 -14.43 11.50 18.00
C PRO A 153 -15.64 10.88 17.28
N ALA A 154 -16.82 11.46 17.52
CA ALA A 154 -18.08 10.99 16.93
C ALA A 154 -17.99 10.93 15.40
N GLY A 155 -18.53 9.86 14.81
CA GLY A 155 -18.53 9.65 13.36
C GLY A 155 -17.22 9.13 12.77
N SER A 156 -16.14 9.02 13.56
CA SER A 156 -14.84 8.48 13.08
C SER A 156 -14.47 7.12 13.69
N VAL A 157 -15.37 6.52 14.46
CA VAL A 157 -15.16 5.21 15.11
C VAL A 157 -16.17 4.21 14.54
N TYR A 158 -15.67 3.09 14.01
CA TYR A 158 -16.49 2.00 13.49
C TYR A 158 -16.31 0.78 14.39
N THR A 159 -17.39 0.33 15.03
CA THR A 159 -17.39 -0.92 15.79
C THR A 159 -17.45 -2.09 14.82
N LEU A 160 -16.55 -3.05 14.98
CA LEU A 160 -16.51 -4.27 14.18
C LEU A 160 -16.93 -5.47 15.04
N PRO A 161 -17.75 -6.39 14.51
CA PRO A 161 -18.05 -7.62 15.21
C PRO A 161 -16.82 -8.55 15.23
N PRO A 162 -16.53 -9.21 16.37
CA PRO A 162 -15.38 -10.11 16.48
C PRO A 162 -15.58 -11.37 15.63
N ASN A 163 -14.49 -11.94 15.15
CA ASN A 163 -14.41 -13.16 14.33
C ASN A 163 -15.24 -13.10 13.03
N LYS A 164 -15.35 -11.91 12.44
CA LYS A 164 -16.08 -11.68 11.19
C LYS A 164 -15.14 -11.26 10.06
N VAL A 165 -15.49 -11.67 8.84
CA VAL A 165 -14.83 -11.20 7.63
C VAL A 165 -15.32 -9.80 7.33
N ILE A 166 -14.40 -8.85 7.28
CA ILE A 166 -14.69 -7.44 6.97
C ILE A 166 -14.19 -7.14 5.57
N GLU A 167 -15.05 -6.59 4.72
CA GLU A 167 -14.69 -6.00 3.43
C GLU A 167 -14.70 -4.47 3.54
N LEU A 168 -13.58 -3.83 3.21
CA LEU A 168 -13.49 -2.37 3.13
C LEU A 168 -13.39 -1.97 1.67
N THR A 169 -14.28 -1.08 1.23
CA THR A 169 -14.18 -0.41 -0.07
C THR A 169 -13.77 1.03 0.14
N ILE A 170 -12.73 1.45 -0.58
CA ILE A 170 -12.20 2.81 -0.51
C ILE A 170 -12.13 3.35 -1.94
N PRO A 171 -13.14 4.14 -2.36
CA PRO A 171 -13.16 4.78 -3.67
C PRO A 171 -12.29 6.04 -3.62
N GLY A 172 -11.13 6.01 -4.28
CA GLY A 172 -10.21 7.15 -4.40
C GLY A 172 -9.63 7.73 -3.09
N GLU A 173 -8.38 8.20 -3.17
CA GLU A 173 -7.75 9.18 -2.26
C GLU A 173 -7.54 8.86 -0.75
N THR A 174 -7.08 7.69 -0.29
CA THR A 174 -6.44 7.62 1.07
C THR A 174 -5.34 6.56 1.26
N ILE A 175 -4.51 6.77 2.29
CA ILE A 175 -3.47 5.86 2.77
C ILE A 175 -4.03 5.00 3.92
N GLY A 176 -3.81 3.68 3.88
CA GLY A 176 -4.27 2.73 4.91
C GLY A 176 -3.23 2.45 6.02
N GLY A 177 -3.72 2.14 7.23
CA GLY A 177 -2.95 1.84 8.44
C GLY A 177 -2.68 0.34 8.72
N PRO A 178 -2.23 -0.03 9.94
CA PRO A 178 -1.36 -1.18 10.20
C PRO A 178 -2.10 -2.51 10.43
N HIS A 179 -2.71 -3.07 9.39
CA HIS A 179 -3.15 -4.47 9.37
C HIS A 179 -2.83 -5.09 8.01
N ALA A 180 -2.50 -6.38 7.97
CA ALA A 180 -2.38 -7.11 6.71
C ALA A 180 -3.77 -7.35 6.11
N PHE A 181 -4.00 -6.84 4.90
CA PHE A 181 -5.26 -7.02 4.16
C PHE A 181 -5.02 -7.79 2.86
N SER A 182 -5.94 -8.68 2.48
CA SER A 182 -6.00 -9.19 1.11
C SER A 182 -6.53 -8.10 0.18
N VAL A 183 -5.70 -7.63 -0.76
CA VAL A 183 -6.09 -6.61 -1.76
C VAL A 183 -6.85 -7.30 -2.90
N ILE A 184 -8.16 -7.47 -2.70
CA ILE A 184 -9.02 -8.18 -3.64
C ILE A 184 -9.29 -7.37 -4.92
N ARG A 185 -9.03 -6.06 -4.93
CA ARG A 185 -9.02 -5.22 -6.14
C ARG A 185 -8.00 -4.08 -5.98
N SER A 186 -6.99 -4.06 -6.85
CA SER A 186 -5.95 -3.03 -6.89
C SER A 186 -6.40 -1.77 -7.64
N ALA A 187 -5.76 -0.64 -7.35
CA ALA A 187 -5.93 0.60 -8.11
C ALA A 187 -5.60 0.38 -9.61
N GLY A 188 -6.33 1.05 -10.50
CA GLY A 188 -6.24 0.87 -11.95
C GLY A 188 -6.79 -0.46 -12.49
N SER A 189 -7.32 -1.35 -11.63
CA SER A 189 -7.97 -2.61 -12.03
C SER A 189 -9.49 -2.56 -11.82
N THR A 190 -10.23 -3.14 -12.75
CA THR A 190 -11.67 -3.43 -12.61
C THR A 190 -11.94 -4.87 -12.23
N THR A 191 -10.89 -5.69 -12.11
CA THR A 191 -11.00 -7.13 -11.83
C THR A 191 -10.77 -7.43 -10.36
N TYR A 192 -11.59 -8.34 -9.82
CA TYR A 192 -11.45 -8.84 -8.46
C TYR A 192 -10.64 -10.14 -8.44
N ASN A 193 -9.70 -10.26 -7.51
CA ASN A 193 -8.95 -11.48 -7.24
C ASN A 193 -9.24 -11.96 -5.82
N TYR A 194 -10.06 -13.01 -5.69
CA TYR A 194 -10.32 -13.66 -4.39
C TYR A 194 -9.44 -14.90 -4.17
N VAL A 195 -8.76 -15.39 -5.21
CA VAL A 195 -8.05 -16.67 -5.20
C VAL A 195 -6.64 -16.53 -4.64
N ASN A 196 -5.93 -15.48 -5.07
CA ASN A 196 -4.55 -15.23 -4.66
C ASN A 196 -4.16 -13.74 -4.65
N PRO A 197 -4.99 -12.84 -4.08
CA PRO A 197 -4.62 -11.43 -3.95
C PRO A 197 -3.39 -11.26 -3.08
N VAL A 198 -2.55 -10.27 -3.41
CA VAL A 198 -1.44 -9.87 -2.52
C VAL A 198 -2.00 -9.47 -1.16
N SER A 199 -1.29 -9.84 -0.09
CA SER A 199 -1.58 -9.38 1.26
C SER A 199 -0.51 -8.38 1.67
N ALA A 200 -0.91 -7.22 2.20
CA ALA A 200 0.01 -6.14 2.55
C ALA A 200 -0.47 -5.38 3.80
N GLU A 201 0.48 -4.98 4.66
CA GLU A 201 0.23 -4.19 5.88
C GLU A 201 0.11 -2.68 5.64
N ALA A 202 0.71 -2.16 4.57
CA ALA A 202 0.64 -0.75 4.19
C ALA A 202 0.23 -0.64 2.72
N PHE A 203 -0.77 0.18 2.41
CA PHE A 203 -1.06 0.47 1.02
C PHE A 203 -1.54 1.91 0.86
N VAL A 204 -1.05 2.54 -0.20
CA VAL A 204 -1.38 3.91 -0.59
C VAL A 204 -2.29 3.84 -1.81
N ILE A 205 -3.51 4.37 -1.67
CA ILE A 205 -4.39 4.56 -2.81
C ILE A 205 -3.85 5.76 -3.59
N PHE A 206 -3.63 5.55 -4.89
CA PHE A 206 -3.24 6.61 -5.79
C PHE A 206 -4.29 7.73 -5.81
N LEU A 207 -3.80 8.95 -6.03
CA LEU A 207 -4.47 9.93 -6.89
C LEU A 207 -4.57 9.32 -8.30
N CYS A 208 -5.51 8.40 -8.50
CA CYS A 208 -5.92 8.01 -9.84
C CYS A 208 -7.21 8.77 -10.19
N LYS A 209 -7.53 8.80 -11.48
CA LYS A 209 -8.75 9.41 -12.02
C LYS A 209 -9.97 8.95 -11.19
N SER A 210 -11.02 9.77 -11.18
CA SER A 210 -12.27 9.64 -10.39
C SER A 210 -13.08 8.34 -10.55
N ILE A 211 -12.50 7.27 -11.09
CA ILE A 211 -13.13 5.98 -11.41
C ILE A 211 -12.45 4.78 -10.72
N ASP A 212 -11.38 4.99 -9.96
CA ASP A 212 -10.66 3.90 -9.29
C ASP A 212 -11.27 3.54 -7.93
N GLU A 213 -11.46 2.24 -7.71
CA GLU A 213 -12.05 1.66 -6.49
C GLU A 213 -11.15 0.54 -5.98
N LEU A 214 -10.81 0.61 -4.69
CA LEU A 214 -10.03 -0.39 -4.00
C LEU A 214 -10.94 -1.21 -3.07
N SER A 215 -10.73 -2.52 -3.02
CA SER A 215 -11.44 -3.39 -2.07
C SER A 215 -10.48 -4.31 -1.34
N LYS A 216 -10.71 -4.49 -0.03
CA LYS A 216 -9.85 -5.25 0.88
C LYS A 216 -10.65 -6.20 1.76
N ARG A 217 -10.06 -7.33 2.17
CA ARG A 217 -10.63 -8.21 3.20
C ARG A 217 -9.65 -8.62 4.29
N TYR A 218 -10.17 -8.78 5.50
CA TYR A 218 -9.47 -9.33 6.66
C TYR A 218 -10.45 -9.93 7.67
N ASN A 219 -9.94 -10.69 8.63
CA ASN A 219 -10.71 -11.19 9.77
C ASN A 219 -10.53 -10.22 10.96
N ALA A 220 -11.63 -9.71 11.53
CA ALA A 220 -11.58 -9.00 12.80
C ALA A 220 -11.32 -10.02 13.92
N MET A 221 -10.19 -9.90 14.63
CA MET A 221 -9.90 -10.70 15.83
C MET A 221 -10.57 -10.09 17.07
#